data_AF-A0A7X6V5T3-F1
#
_entry.id   AF-A0A7X6V5T3-F1
#
_cell.length_a   1.000
_cell.length_b   1.000
_cell.length_c   1.000
_cell.angle_alpha   90.00
_cell.angle_beta   90.00
_cell.angle_gamma   90.00
#
_symmetry.space_group_name_H-M   'P 1'
#
loop_
_entity.id
_entity.type
_entity.pdbx_description
1 polymer ?
#
loop_
_entity_poly.entity_id
_entity_poly.type
_entity_poly.pdbx_seq_one_letter_code
_entity_poly.pdbx_strand_id
1 'polypeptide(L)'
;MKKTGKKQNRKNNWNQFAWHHVRAKVPSDWEITAYSVEDRVGRIEFNTRHGLQATVSWEPCKREPDRLTTMTAFIVNNILGKSNARNLRSTDISTETFSNFLLGWLDDETPCQAMAYNPESNHLIRWIFEGYSDRTGRTDTIYPILESFDFNDDEDLCEYNLHGIHCKLPWDYKIEDIIVLPANVMMNFESELTKRKTVFRRWGMASMIFDGRELTDFYRPILRSHSIIIDNAKPCRVNGHDARRILFNAPREHHSERFMRRRWHNGIALIWHNTDTNRIYTAEQIGPDNTPELDFSVTLPGISIQN
;
A
#
# COMPACT_ATOMS: atom_id res chain seq x y z
N MET A 1 37.68 -15.04 19.08
CA MET A 1 37.76 -14.21 17.86
C MET A 1 36.39 -13.60 17.56
N LYS A 2 36.17 -12.32 17.90
CA LYS A 2 34.95 -11.59 17.52
C LYS A 2 35.04 -11.27 16.04
N LYS A 3 34.22 -11.92 15.20
CA LYS A 3 34.09 -11.57 13.78
C LYS A 3 33.36 -10.23 13.70
N THR A 4 34.12 -9.14 13.58
CA THR A 4 33.61 -7.84 13.13
C THR A 4 33.14 -7.99 11.69
N GLY A 5 31.85 -8.28 11.51
CA GLY A 5 31.20 -8.23 10.22
C GLY A 5 31.30 -6.82 9.68
N LYS A 6 32.03 -6.64 8.57
CA LYS A 6 32.01 -5.39 7.81
C LYS A 6 30.56 -5.11 7.43
N LYS A 7 29.96 -4.04 7.99
CA LYS A 7 28.72 -3.44 7.49
C LYS A 7 28.98 -3.07 6.04
N GLN A 8 28.53 -3.93 5.13
CA GLN A 8 28.59 -3.68 3.70
C GLN A 8 27.72 -2.45 3.47
N ASN A 9 28.31 -1.39 2.91
CA ASN A 9 27.68 -0.12 2.58
C ASN A 9 26.55 -0.39 1.56
N ARG A 10 25.38 -0.84 2.04
CA ARG A 10 24.17 -0.90 1.23
C ARG A 10 23.88 0.55 0.87
N LYS A 11 23.96 0.89 -0.42
CA LYS A 11 23.35 2.14 -0.89
C LYS A 11 21.92 2.12 -0.36
N ASN A 12 21.56 3.13 0.43
CA ASN A 12 20.25 3.26 1.05
C ASN A 12 19.20 3.43 -0.06
N ASN A 13 18.76 2.33 -0.64
CA ASN A 13 17.59 2.34 -1.49
C ASN A 13 16.38 2.43 -0.57
N TRP A 14 15.55 3.43 -0.81
CA TRP A 14 14.30 3.69 -0.10
C TRP A 14 13.15 3.38 -1.05
N ASN A 15 12.13 2.68 -0.55
CA ASN A 15 10.91 2.39 -1.29
C ASN A 15 9.81 3.33 -0.80
N GLN A 16 9.08 3.93 -1.75
CA GLN A 16 7.83 4.62 -1.43
C GLN A 16 6.74 3.59 -1.18
N PHE A 17 5.90 3.86 -0.18
CA PHE A 17 4.64 3.15 0.01
C PHE A 17 3.52 4.16 0.28
N ALA A 18 2.29 3.77 -0.03
CA ALA A 18 1.09 4.54 0.25
C ALA A 18 -0.06 3.57 0.54
N TRP A 19 -0.79 3.81 1.61
CA TRP A 19 -1.90 2.95 2.03
C TRP A 19 -2.84 3.72 2.96
N HIS A 20 -4.10 3.85 2.56
CA HIS A 20 -5.12 4.64 3.26
C HIS A 20 -4.63 6.03 3.64
N HIS A 21 -4.41 6.33 4.93
CA HIS A 21 -4.03 7.66 5.42
C HIS A 21 -2.52 7.92 5.44
N VAL A 22 -1.70 6.94 5.05
CA VAL A 22 -0.24 6.95 5.25
C VAL A 22 0.50 6.88 3.91
N ARG A 23 1.36 7.87 3.63
CA ARG A 23 2.34 7.86 2.52
C ARG A 23 3.72 8.20 3.08
N ALA A 24 4.72 7.36 2.81
CA ALA A 24 6.10 7.64 3.23
C ALA A 24 7.11 6.82 2.43
N LYS A 25 8.40 7.06 2.65
CA LYS A 25 9.49 6.20 2.20
C LYS A 25 10.01 5.36 3.37
N VAL A 26 10.30 4.09 3.11
CA VAL A 26 10.90 3.15 4.07
C VAL A 26 12.15 2.49 3.48
N PRO A 27 13.06 1.95 4.31
CA PRO A 27 14.21 1.21 3.80
C PRO A 27 13.78 0.07 2.87
N SER A 28 14.48 -0.12 1.76
CA SER A 28 14.05 -1.07 0.73
C SER A 28 14.06 -2.55 1.14
N ASP A 29 14.73 -2.88 2.23
CA ASP A 29 14.73 -4.23 2.82
C ASP A 29 13.65 -4.43 3.88
N TRP A 30 12.84 -3.40 4.17
CA TRP A 30 11.62 -3.53 4.97
C TRP A 30 10.49 -4.03 4.07
N GLU A 31 9.95 -5.17 4.43
CA GLU A 31 8.83 -5.82 3.77
C GLU A 31 7.56 -5.61 4.59
N ILE A 32 6.47 -5.28 3.91
CA ILE A 32 5.15 -5.25 4.55
C ILE A 32 4.67 -6.69 4.71
N THR A 33 4.40 -7.13 5.92
CA THR A 33 3.97 -8.52 6.19
C THR A 33 2.57 -8.63 6.77
N ALA A 34 2.05 -7.53 7.32
CA ALA A 34 0.67 -7.41 7.76
C ALA A 34 0.15 -6.02 7.44
N TYR A 35 -1.12 -5.93 7.08
CA TYR A 35 -1.82 -4.69 6.76
C TYR A 35 -3.31 -4.84 7.06
N SER A 36 -3.95 -3.75 7.47
CA SER A 36 -5.40 -3.64 7.58
C SER A 36 -6.00 -3.25 6.23
N VAL A 37 -7.15 -3.83 5.90
CA VAL A 37 -7.95 -3.48 4.70
C VAL A 37 -8.94 -2.35 4.99
N GLU A 38 -9.34 -2.18 6.26
CA GLU A 38 -10.23 -1.09 6.64
C GLU A 38 -9.54 0.28 6.59
N ASP A 39 -10.19 1.24 5.92
CA ASP A 39 -9.70 2.62 5.82
C ASP A 39 -9.83 3.37 7.15
N ARG A 40 -10.92 3.15 7.89
CA ARG A 40 -11.23 3.92 9.10
C ARG A 40 -10.23 3.72 10.24
N VAL A 41 -9.80 2.49 10.49
CA VAL A 41 -8.85 2.15 11.56
C VAL A 41 -8.01 0.98 11.10
N GLY A 42 -6.71 1.09 11.26
CA GLY A 42 -5.85 0.02 10.79
C GLY A 42 -4.38 0.22 11.10
N ARG A 43 -3.60 -0.74 10.63
CA ARG A 43 -2.15 -0.77 10.82
C ARG A 43 -1.44 -1.46 9.67
N ILE A 44 -0.14 -1.20 9.55
CA ILE A 44 0.80 -1.88 8.68
C ILE A 44 2.03 -2.25 9.51
N GLU A 45 2.51 -3.48 9.33
CA GLU A 45 3.73 -3.98 9.96
C GLU A 45 4.85 -4.13 8.93
N PHE A 46 6.00 -3.55 9.24
CA PHE A 46 7.23 -3.62 8.45
C PHE A 46 8.22 -4.55 9.12
N ASN A 47 8.59 -5.62 8.43
CA ASN A 47 9.52 -6.63 8.89
C ASN A 47 10.76 -6.68 7.99
N THR A 48 11.87 -7.17 8.56
CA THR A 48 12.99 -7.67 7.79
C THR A 48 13.18 -9.15 8.12
N ARG A 49 14.17 -9.80 7.50
CA ARG A 49 14.63 -11.14 7.94
C ARG A 49 15.05 -11.21 9.42
N HIS A 50 15.27 -10.06 10.07
CA HIS A 50 15.67 -9.96 11.48
C HIS A 50 14.48 -9.73 12.43
N GLY A 51 13.26 -9.62 11.91
CA GLY A 51 12.03 -9.44 12.69
C GLY A 51 11.35 -8.09 12.42
N LEU A 52 10.44 -7.71 13.31
CA LEU A 52 9.66 -6.48 13.22
C LEU A 52 10.58 -5.27 13.36
N GLN A 53 10.40 -4.29 12.47
CA GLN A 53 11.18 -3.06 12.45
C GLN A 53 10.31 -1.85 12.80
N ALA A 54 9.09 -1.83 12.28
CA ALA A 54 8.14 -0.79 12.62
C ALA A 54 6.69 -1.24 12.44
N THR A 55 5.80 -0.56 13.16
CA THR A 55 4.37 -0.59 12.92
C THR A 55 3.88 0.84 12.73
N VAL A 56 3.09 1.09 11.70
CA VAL A 56 2.30 2.33 11.57
C VAL A 56 0.83 2.02 11.71
N SER A 57 0.10 2.84 12.46
CA SER A 57 -1.34 2.70 12.63
C SER A 57 -2.04 4.04 12.47
N TRP A 58 -3.30 3.99 12.04
CA TRP A 58 -4.20 5.13 11.95
C TRP A 58 -5.49 4.83 12.69
N GLU A 59 -6.01 5.85 13.38
CA GLU A 59 -7.29 5.76 14.07
C GLU A 59 -8.03 7.11 14.02
N PRO A 60 -9.36 7.10 13.91
CA PRO A 60 -10.14 8.33 13.83
C PRO A 60 -10.27 8.93 15.22
N CYS A 61 -10.05 10.23 15.34
CA CYS A 61 -10.17 11.00 16.56
C CYS A 61 -11.27 12.05 16.39
N LYS A 62 -11.94 12.45 17.48
CA LYS A 62 -12.93 13.54 17.42
C LYS A 62 -12.27 14.93 17.35
N ARG A 63 -11.03 15.01 17.81
CA ARG A 63 -10.18 16.21 17.89
C ARG A 63 -8.74 15.75 18.10
N GLU A 64 -7.78 16.65 17.95
CA GLU A 64 -6.38 16.35 18.27
C GLU A 64 -6.27 15.86 19.73
N PRO A 65 -5.73 14.65 19.96
CA PRO A 65 -5.49 14.17 21.31
C PRO A 65 -4.27 14.89 21.91
N ASP A 66 -4.19 14.93 23.24
CA ASP A 66 -2.91 15.23 23.89
C ASP A 66 -1.93 14.11 23.56
N ARG A 67 -1.05 14.39 22.58
CA ARG A 67 -0.08 13.43 22.04
C ARG A 67 0.91 12.97 23.10
N LEU A 68 1.35 13.84 24.00
CA LEU A 68 2.29 13.49 25.07
C LEU A 68 1.64 12.53 26.08
N THR A 69 0.42 12.85 26.51
CA THR A 69 -0.35 11.99 27.41
C THR A 69 -0.63 10.63 26.77
N THR A 70 -0.98 10.61 25.47
CA THR A 70 -1.27 9.38 24.73
C THR A 70 -0.03 8.50 24.55
N MET A 71 1.11 9.10 24.20
CA MET A 71 2.40 8.41 24.09
C MET A 71 2.83 7.82 25.43
N THR A 72 2.73 8.61 26.51
CA THR A 72 3.06 8.16 27.87
C THR A 72 2.20 6.97 28.27
N ALA A 73 0.88 7.05 28.04
CA ALA A 73 -0.05 5.96 28.32
C ALA A 73 0.30 4.68 27.53
N PHE A 74 0.76 4.81 26.28
CA PHE A 74 1.18 3.65 25.50
C PHE A 74 2.43 3.00 26.08
N ILE A 75 3.48 3.76 26.39
CA ILE A 75 4.74 3.24 26.97
C ILE A 75 4.44 2.47 28.26
N VAL A 76 3.63 3.07 29.14
CA VAL A 76 3.23 2.47 30.41
C VAL A 76 2.47 1.16 30.23
N ASN A 77 1.49 1.13 29.32
CA ASN A 77 0.60 -0.02 29.20
C ASN A 77 1.17 -1.16 28.35
N ASN A 78 1.97 -0.86 27.33
CA ASN A 78 2.38 -1.85 26.32
C ASN A 78 3.86 -2.21 26.37
N ILE A 79 4.74 -1.33 26.86
CA ILE A 79 6.19 -1.59 26.89
C ILE A 79 6.62 -2.05 28.28
N LEU A 80 6.35 -1.23 29.30
CA LEU A 80 6.82 -1.52 30.67
C LEU A 80 5.91 -2.49 31.42
N GLY A 81 4.61 -2.45 31.12
CA GLY A 81 3.58 -3.10 31.91
C GLY A 81 3.27 -2.35 33.22
N LYS A 82 2.00 -2.43 33.66
CA LYS A 82 1.48 -1.65 34.80
C LYS A 82 2.25 -1.83 36.12
N SER A 83 2.89 -2.98 36.33
CA SER A 83 3.68 -3.27 37.54
C SER A 83 5.01 -2.54 37.58
N ASN A 84 5.68 -2.37 36.43
CA ASN A 84 6.97 -1.71 36.32
C ASN A 84 6.83 -0.19 36.12
N ALA A 85 5.66 0.27 35.67
CA ALA A 85 5.37 1.67 35.40
C ALA A 85 4.96 2.50 36.64
N ARG A 86 4.83 1.90 37.84
CA ARG A 86 4.36 2.61 39.05
C ARG A 86 5.16 3.87 39.41
N ASN A 87 6.41 3.95 38.97
CA ASN A 87 7.32 5.06 39.26
C ASN A 87 7.66 5.89 38.02
N LEU A 88 7.11 5.58 36.84
CA LEU A 88 7.42 6.31 35.61
C LEU A 88 6.75 7.69 35.66
N ARG A 89 7.56 8.74 35.61
CA ARG A 89 7.10 10.12 35.48
C ARG A 89 7.12 10.50 34.00
N SER A 90 6.29 11.47 33.61
CA SER A 90 6.34 12.04 32.26
C SER A 90 7.71 12.64 31.92
N THR A 91 8.47 13.08 32.93
CA THR A 91 9.85 13.58 32.79
C THR A 91 10.87 12.51 32.43
N ASP A 92 10.53 11.23 32.59
CA ASP A 92 11.44 10.12 32.29
C ASP A 92 11.42 9.78 30.79
N ILE A 93 10.41 10.25 30.05
CA ILE A 93 10.28 10.06 28.62
C ILE A 93 10.97 11.22 27.91
N SER A 94 11.99 10.90 27.12
CA SER A 94 12.59 11.87 26.21
C SER A 94 11.63 12.12 25.06
N THR A 95 11.42 13.38 24.73
CA THR A 95 10.56 13.78 23.61
C THR A 95 11.21 14.84 22.74
N GLU A 96 10.83 14.85 21.48
CA GLU A 96 11.30 15.79 20.47
C GLU A 96 10.18 16.03 19.45
N THR A 97 10.08 17.23 18.90
CA THR A 97 9.22 17.49 17.74
C THR A 97 10.08 17.41 16.48
N PHE A 98 9.64 16.61 15.52
CA PHE A 98 10.29 16.48 14.22
C PHE A 98 9.24 16.47 13.12
N SER A 99 9.29 17.47 12.22
CA SER A 99 8.21 17.72 11.24
C SER A 99 6.85 17.79 11.96
N ASN A 100 5.83 17.09 11.47
CA ASN A 100 4.50 17.03 12.06
C ASN A 100 4.38 16.08 13.27
N PHE A 101 5.47 15.39 13.64
CA PHE A 101 5.46 14.34 14.65
C PHE A 101 5.94 14.84 16.02
N LEU A 102 5.24 14.40 17.06
CA LEU A 102 5.83 14.26 18.38
C LEU A 102 6.51 12.90 18.46
N LEU A 103 7.83 12.90 18.62
CA LEU A 103 8.66 11.72 18.83
C LEU A 103 8.91 11.52 20.32
N GLY A 104 8.98 10.27 20.78
CA GLY A 104 9.41 9.97 22.14
C GLY A 104 9.91 8.56 22.36
N TRP A 105 10.79 8.43 23.35
CA TRP A 105 11.48 7.20 23.73
C TRP A 105 11.86 7.27 25.21
N LEU A 106 11.99 6.10 25.85
CA LEU A 106 12.39 6.03 27.26
C LEU A 106 13.91 5.92 27.40
N ASP A 107 14.50 5.03 26.62
CA ASP A 107 15.93 4.72 26.58
C ASP A 107 16.31 4.20 25.18
N ASP A 108 17.55 3.76 25.00
CA ASP A 108 18.05 3.26 23.71
C ASP A 108 17.58 1.83 23.37
N GLU A 109 16.98 1.09 24.32
CA GLU A 109 16.58 -0.32 24.15
C GLU A 109 15.07 -0.50 23.94
N THR A 110 14.26 0.45 24.39
CA THR A 110 12.80 0.45 24.24
C THR A 110 12.37 0.99 22.88
N PRO A 111 11.21 0.60 22.33
CA PRO A 111 10.73 1.14 21.05
C PRO A 111 10.52 2.66 21.05
N CYS A 112 10.88 3.30 19.94
CA CYS A 112 10.65 4.74 19.72
C CYS A 112 9.27 4.94 19.09
N GLN A 113 8.54 5.97 19.50
CA GLN A 113 7.21 6.29 18.97
C GLN A 113 7.17 7.64 18.31
N ALA A 114 6.43 7.76 17.20
CA ALA A 114 6.12 9.04 16.57
C ALA A 114 4.60 9.20 16.41
N MET A 115 4.06 10.37 16.74
CA MET A 115 2.63 10.66 16.63
C MET A 115 2.35 11.96 15.87
N ALA A 116 1.55 11.89 14.81
CA ALA A 116 1.07 13.04 14.05
C ALA A 116 -0.46 12.98 13.93
N TYR A 117 -1.11 14.13 14.00
CA TYR A 117 -2.55 14.25 13.83
C TYR A 117 -2.84 15.01 12.54
N ASN A 118 -3.71 14.46 11.69
CA ASN A 118 -4.24 15.19 10.55
C ASN A 118 -5.55 15.90 10.94
N PRO A 119 -5.60 17.24 10.98
CA PRO A 119 -6.83 17.96 11.27
C PRO A 119 -7.88 17.84 10.16
N GLU A 120 -7.49 17.58 8.91
CA GLU A 120 -8.41 17.52 7.77
C GLU A 120 -9.24 16.24 7.80
N SER A 121 -8.59 15.09 7.96
CA SER A 121 -9.25 13.79 8.06
C SER A 121 -9.63 13.39 9.49
N ASN A 122 -9.17 14.15 10.51
CA ASN A 122 -9.26 13.83 11.94
C ASN A 122 -8.66 12.47 12.32
N HIS A 123 -7.59 12.04 11.65
CA HIS A 123 -6.89 10.80 11.98
C HIS A 123 -5.62 11.05 12.80
N LEU A 124 -5.37 10.18 13.76
CA LEU A 124 -4.10 10.10 14.47
C LEU A 124 -3.27 8.99 13.85
N ILE A 125 -2.09 9.36 13.35
CA ILE A 125 -1.09 8.44 12.84
C ILE A 125 -0.05 8.19 13.93
N ARG A 126 0.26 6.91 14.15
CA ARG A 126 1.25 6.48 15.13
C ARG A 126 2.24 5.53 14.48
N TRP A 127 3.51 5.86 14.56
CA TRP A 127 4.61 4.94 14.29
C TRP A 127 5.17 4.39 15.60
N ILE A 128 5.52 3.11 15.59
CA ILE A 128 6.32 2.42 16.61
C ILE A 128 7.51 1.82 15.89
N PHE A 129 8.73 2.19 16.29
CA PHE A 129 9.98 1.72 15.70
C PHE A 129 10.72 0.82 16.69
N GLU A 130 10.96 -0.42 16.27
CA GLU A 130 11.58 -1.47 17.08
C GLU A 130 13.11 -1.39 16.99
N GLY A 131 13.79 -1.12 18.10
CA GLY A 131 15.26 -1.15 18.16
C GLY A 131 16.00 0.00 17.44
N TYR A 132 15.32 1.13 17.21
CA TYR A 132 15.90 2.34 16.59
C TYR A 132 15.92 3.56 17.53
N SER A 133 15.88 3.33 18.84
CA SER A 133 15.82 4.39 19.86
C SER A 133 17.18 4.91 20.29
N ASP A 134 18.28 4.40 19.75
CA ASP A 134 19.56 5.07 19.93
C ASP A 134 19.66 6.28 18.98
N ARG A 135 20.63 7.16 19.22
CA ARG A 135 20.83 8.37 18.39
C ARG A 135 21.06 8.04 16.92
N THR A 136 21.78 6.94 16.65
CA THR A 136 22.12 6.51 15.30
C THR A 136 20.87 6.03 14.56
N GLY A 137 20.07 5.14 15.17
CA GLY A 137 18.82 4.63 14.61
C GLY A 137 17.80 5.72 14.35
N ARG A 138 17.70 6.71 15.26
CA ARG A 138 16.89 7.91 15.00
C ARG A 138 17.34 8.67 13.76
N THR A 139 18.64 8.96 13.68
CA THR A 139 19.20 9.81 12.60
C THR A 139 19.17 9.12 11.25
N ASP A 140 19.54 7.83 11.20
CA ASP A 140 19.75 7.11 9.95
C ASP A 140 18.49 6.43 9.42
N THR A 141 17.50 6.16 10.29
CA THR A 141 16.27 5.43 9.93
C THR A 141 15.01 6.24 10.20
N ILE A 142 14.77 6.68 11.44
CA ILE A 142 13.48 7.28 11.83
C ILE A 142 13.29 8.64 11.16
N TYR A 143 14.24 9.56 11.29
CA TYR A 143 14.10 10.91 10.74
C TYR A 143 13.87 10.90 9.23
N PRO A 144 14.59 10.12 8.40
CA PRO A 144 14.28 10.04 6.96
C PRO A 144 12.86 9.52 6.66
N ILE A 145 12.34 8.56 7.44
CA ILE A 145 10.95 8.08 7.29
C ILE A 145 9.99 9.23 7.56
N LEU A 146 10.14 9.90 8.71
CA LEU A 146 9.24 10.98 9.14
C LEU A 146 9.37 12.25 8.30
N GLU A 147 10.55 12.51 7.74
CA GLU A 147 10.80 13.62 6.80
C GLU A 147 10.10 13.37 5.46
N SER A 148 10.08 12.12 5.01
CA SER A 148 9.40 11.71 3.77
C SER A 148 7.89 11.46 3.95
N PHE A 149 7.39 11.51 5.18
CA PHE A 149 6.01 11.22 5.50
C PHE A 149 5.10 12.33 5.01
N ASP A 150 3.97 11.90 4.47
CA ASP A 150 2.86 12.75 4.07
C ASP A 150 1.53 12.05 4.38
N PHE A 151 0.51 12.84 4.68
CA PHE A 151 -0.84 12.29 4.84
C PHE A 151 -1.38 11.93 3.46
N ASN A 152 -1.84 10.69 3.30
CA ASN A 152 -2.41 10.23 2.03
C ASN A 152 -3.91 10.55 1.96
N ASP A 153 -4.25 11.79 2.31
CA ASP A 153 -5.60 12.34 2.47
C ASP A 153 -5.91 13.38 1.37
N ASP A 154 -5.41 13.15 0.14
CA ASP A 154 -5.65 14.04 -0.99
C ASP A 154 -7.19 14.16 -1.23
N GLU A 155 -7.70 15.37 -1.51
CA GLU A 155 -9.14 15.70 -1.51
C GLU A 155 -10.02 14.71 -2.31
N ASP A 156 -9.58 14.36 -3.51
CA ASP A 156 -10.36 13.54 -4.45
C ASP A 156 -9.80 12.12 -4.65
N LEU A 157 -8.62 11.80 -4.11
CA LEU A 157 -7.90 10.58 -4.46
C LEU A 157 -7.22 9.94 -3.24
N CYS A 158 -7.18 8.61 -3.24
CA CYS A 158 -6.35 7.81 -2.35
C CYS A 158 -5.29 7.07 -3.19
N GLU A 159 -4.03 7.19 -2.78
CA GLU A 159 -2.91 6.47 -3.39
C GLU A 159 -2.70 5.11 -2.70
N TYR A 160 -2.61 4.06 -3.50
CA TYR A 160 -2.24 2.72 -3.05
C TYR A 160 -0.93 2.34 -3.73
N ASN A 161 0.13 2.16 -2.94
CA ASN A 161 1.44 1.73 -3.41
C ASN A 161 1.99 0.67 -2.46
N LEU A 162 1.70 -0.59 -2.79
CA LEU A 162 1.95 -1.73 -1.91
C LEU A 162 2.16 -3.01 -2.74
N HIS A 163 3.12 -3.83 -2.33
CA HIS A 163 3.50 -5.09 -3.02
C HIS A 163 3.82 -4.96 -4.53
N GLY A 164 4.26 -3.76 -4.94
CA GLY A 164 4.61 -3.46 -6.32
C GLY A 164 3.42 -3.18 -7.22
N ILE A 165 2.21 -3.01 -6.67
CA ILE A 165 1.08 -2.35 -7.34
C ILE A 165 1.09 -0.89 -6.91
N HIS A 166 0.98 0.03 -7.87
CA HIS A 166 0.87 1.47 -7.64
C HIS A 166 -0.29 2.05 -8.42
N CYS A 167 -1.30 2.55 -7.72
CA CYS A 167 -2.47 3.19 -8.31
C CYS A 167 -2.99 4.36 -7.47
N LYS A 168 -3.80 5.21 -8.11
CA LYS A 168 -4.59 6.28 -7.47
C LYS A 168 -6.05 6.11 -7.84
N LEU A 169 -6.92 6.09 -6.85
CA LEU A 169 -8.36 5.90 -7.05
C LEU A 169 -9.13 6.96 -6.28
N PRO A 170 -10.33 7.35 -6.75
CA PRO A 170 -11.23 8.15 -5.94
C PRO A 170 -11.59 7.49 -4.61
N TRP A 171 -11.86 8.29 -3.57
CA TRP A 171 -12.14 7.80 -2.22
C TRP A 171 -13.35 6.87 -2.08
N ASP A 172 -14.28 6.94 -3.03
CA ASP A 172 -15.44 6.05 -3.06
C ASP A 172 -15.12 4.63 -3.54
N TYR A 173 -13.91 4.38 -4.06
CA TYR A 173 -13.44 3.03 -4.36
C TYR A 173 -12.92 2.36 -3.08
N LYS A 174 -13.64 1.33 -2.63
CA LYS A 174 -13.27 0.52 -1.46
C LYS A 174 -12.65 -0.79 -1.89
N ILE A 175 -11.71 -1.28 -1.09
CA ILE A 175 -11.07 -2.58 -1.31
C ILE A 175 -12.11 -3.67 -1.05
N GLU A 176 -12.39 -4.47 -2.06
CA GLU A 176 -13.27 -5.64 -1.97
C GLU A 176 -12.49 -6.91 -1.63
N ASP A 177 -11.32 -7.07 -2.26
CA ASP A 177 -10.50 -8.25 -2.11
C ASP A 177 -9.03 -7.93 -2.39
N ILE A 178 -8.14 -8.65 -1.71
CA ILE A 178 -6.70 -8.54 -1.89
C ILE A 178 -6.05 -9.92 -1.76
N ILE A 179 -5.24 -10.26 -2.76
CA ILE A 179 -4.42 -11.46 -2.74
C ILE A 179 -2.96 -11.02 -2.79
N VAL A 180 -2.17 -11.45 -1.80
CA VAL A 180 -0.73 -11.18 -1.74
C VAL A 180 0.02 -12.49 -1.63
N LEU A 181 0.53 -12.96 -2.77
CA LEU A 181 1.44 -14.09 -2.87
C LEU A 181 2.77 -13.61 -3.47
N PRO A 182 3.91 -14.27 -3.20
CA PRO A 182 5.25 -13.79 -3.60
C PRO A 182 5.36 -13.37 -5.08
N ALA A 183 4.74 -14.12 -5.98
CA ALA A 183 4.74 -13.86 -7.42
C ALA A 183 3.36 -13.56 -8.01
N ASN A 184 2.33 -13.36 -7.18
CA ASN A 184 0.98 -13.02 -7.65
C ASN A 184 0.31 -12.10 -6.64
N VAL A 185 0.13 -10.84 -7.03
CA VAL A 185 -0.56 -9.85 -6.21
C VAL A 185 -1.77 -9.36 -6.99
N MET A 186 -2.90 -9.21 -6.32
CA MET A 186 -4.11 -8.63 -6.88
C MET A 186 -4.75 -7.73 -5.84
N MET A 187 -5.23 -6.57 -6.25
CA MET A 187 -6.08 -5.69 -5.47
C MET A 187 -7.34 -5.39 -6.28
N ASN A 188 -8.49 -5.69 -5.71
CA ASN A 188 -9.80 -5.45 -6.30
C ASN A 188 -10.52 -4.35 -5.52
N PHE A 189 -11.07 -3.40 -6.27
CA PHE A 189 -11.78 -2.24 -5.74
C PHE A 189 -13.16 -2.14 -6.36
N GLU A 190 -14.16 -1.70 -5.59
CA GLU A 190 -15.49 -1.34 -6.07
C GLU A 190 -15.85 0.08 -5.63
N SER A 191 -16.32 0.90 -6.58
CA SER A 191 -16.89 2.21 -6.32
C SER A 191 -18.23 2.07 -5.60
N GLU A 192 -18.36 2.65 -4.41
CA GLU A 192 -19.61 2.66 -3.66
C GLU A 192 -20.71 3.42 -4.41
N LEU A 193 -20.34 4.47 -5.15
CA LEU A 193 -21.25 5.36 -5.89
C LEU A 193 -21.73 4.77 -7.21
N THR A 194 -20.80 4.23 -8.01
CA THR A 194 -21.08 3.80 -9.40
C THR A 194 -21.18 2.29 -9.57
N LYS A 195 -20.75 1.51 -8.57
CA LYS A 195 -20.59 0.04 -8.64
C LYS A 195 -19.62 -0.42 -9.72
N ARG A 196 -18.79 0.48 -10.24
CA ARG A 196 -17.68 0.14 -11.13
C ARG A 196 -16.57 -0.53 -10.33
N LYS A 197 -16.06 -1.62 -10.87
CA LYS A 197 -14.94 -2.37 -10.34
C LYS A 197 -13.65 -1.99 -11.06
N THR A 198 -12.57 -2.00 -10.30
CA THR A 198 -11.21 -1.90 -10.83
C THR A 198 -10.33 -2.96 -10.18
N VAL A 199 -9.57 -3.68 -10.99
CA VAL A 199 -8.65 -4.73 -10.52
C VAL A 199 -7.25 -4.41 -11.00
N PHE A 200 -6.30 -4.35 -10.08
CA PHE A 200 -4.88 -4.29 -10.41
C PHE A 200 -4.24 -5.62 -10.07
N ARG A 201 -3.41 -6.15 -10.97
CA ARG A 201 -2.65 -7.38 -10.71
C ARG A 201 -1.20 -7.23 -11.11
N ARG A 202 -0.36 -7.99 -10.43
CA ARG A 202 1.07 -8.11 -10.71
C ARG A 202 1.51 -9.55 -10.56
N TRP A 203 1.99 -10.14 -11.65
CA TRP A 203 2.68 -11.42 -11.63
C TRP A 203 4.20 -11.22 -11.70
N GLY A 204 4.93 -11.91 -10.83
CA GLY A 204 6.39 -12.00 -10.89
C GLY A 204 6.87 -13.17 -11.75
N MET A 205 8.16 -13.18 -12.06
CA MET A 205 8.81 -14.23 -12.87
C MET A 205 8.15 -14.36 -14.25
N ALA A 206 7.89 -13.22 -14.91
CA ALA A 206 7.22 -13.17 -16.21
C ALA A 206 7.85 -14.14 -17.21
N SER A 207 9.18 -14.17 -17.30
CA SER A 207 9.94 -15.07 -18.17
C SER A 207 9.60 -16.57 -17.99
N MET A 208 9.21 -17.01 -16.80
CA MET A 208 8.84 -18.40 -16.52
C MET A 208 7.37 -18.69 -16.80
N ILE A 209 6.48 -17.74 -16.50
CA ILE A 209 5.02 -17.95 -16.62
C ILE A 209 4.51 -17.62 -18.03
N PHE A 210 5.12 -16.65 -18.69
CA PHE A 210 4.73 -16.16 -20.01
C PHE A 210 5.34 -16.99 -21.12
N ASP A 211 6.60 -17.39 -20.94
CA ASP A 211 7.39 -18.21 -21.87
C ASP A 211 7.36 -17.69 -23.33
N GLY A 212 7.45 -16.38 -23.50
CA GLY A 212 7.48 -15.73 -24.82
C GLY A 212 6.17 -15.82 -25.63
N ARG A 213 5.05 -16.22 -25.01
CA ARG A 213 3.72 -16.22 -25.64
C ARG A 213 3.29 -14.79 -26.02
N GLU A 214 2.11 -14.63 -26.60
CA GLU A 214 1.51 -13.31 -26.79
C GLU A 214 0.72 -12.91 -25.52
N LEU A 215 0.74 -11.63 -25.12
CA LEU A 215 0.12 -11.18 -23.86
C LEU A 215 -1.37 -11.52 -23.74
N THR A 216 -2.12 -11.40 -24.84
CA THR A 216 -3.53 -11.76 -24.90
C THR A 216 -3.71 -13.27 -24.70
N ASP A 217 -2.85 -14.09 -25.29
CA ASP A 217 -2.90 -15.55 -25.14
C ASP A 217 -2.57 -16.02 -23.71
N PHE A 218 -1.64 -15.34 -23.04
CA PHE A 218 -1.37 -15.56 -21.61
C PHE A 218 -2.59 -15.21 -20.75
N TYR A 219 -3.25 -14.10 -21.05
CA TYR A 219 -4.27 -13.52 -20.17
C TYR A 219 -5.69 -14.07 -20.42
N ARG A 220 -5.98 -14.49 -21.65
CA ARG A 220 -7.30 -15.03 -22.04
C ARG A 220 -7.79 -16.18 -21.15
N PRO A 221 -6.96 -17.17 -20.74
CA PRO A 221 -7.39 -18.20 -19.79
C PRO A 221 -7.83 -17.66 -18.43
N ILE A 222 -7.17 -16.61 -17.93
CA ILE A 222 -7.48 -15.97 -16.64
C ILE A 222 -8.85 -15.25 -16.73
N LEU A 223 -9.11 -14.56 -17.82
CA LEU A 223 -10.42 -13.94 -18.06
C LEU A 223 -11.52 -15.00 -18.19
N ARG A 224 -11.26 -16.09 -18.94
CA ARG A 224 -12.23 -17.18 -19.14
C ARG A 224 -12.62 -17.88 -17.85
N SER A 225 -11.71 -18.03 -16.88
CA SER A 225 -12.06 -18.64 -15.59
C SER A 225 -13.09 -17.82 -14.79
N HIS A 226 -13.22 -16.52 -15.10
CA HIS A 226 -14.22 -15.61 -14.54
C HIS A 226 -15.40 -15.40 -15.51
N SER A 227 -15.55 -16.26 -16.51
CA SER A 227 -16.57 -16.15 -17.57
C SER A 227 -16.52 -14.82 -18.34
N ILE A 228 -15.37 -14.16 -18.39
CA ILE A 228 -15.14 -12.92 -19.14
C ILE A 228 -14.84 -13.25 -20.61
N ILE A 229 -15.46 -12.49 -21.52
CA ILE A 229 -15.32 -12.65 -22.98
C ILE A 229 -14.55 -11.45 -23.51
N ILE A 230 -13.49 -11.70 -24.26
CA ILE A 230 -12.72 -10.66 -24.97
C ILE A 230 -13.41 -10.37 -26.30
N ASP A 231 -13.73 -9.10 -26.52
CA ASP A 231 -14.30 -8.63 -27.80
C ASP A 231 -13.21 -8.16 -28.75
N ASN A 232 -12.18 -7.48 -28.22
CA ASN A 232 -11.09 -6.94 -29.01
C ASN A 232 -9.80 -6.85 -28.18
N ALA A 233 -8.65 -6.93 -28.83
CA ALA A 233 -7.34 -6.67 -28.23
C ALA A 233 -6.49 -5.90 -29.22
N LYS A 234 -6.01 -4.71 -28.84
CA LYS A 234 -5.16 -3.86 -29.66
C LYS A 234 -3.76 -3.77 -29.06
N PRO A 235 -2.69 -3.84 -29.89
CA PRO A 235 -1.35 -3.53 -29.44
C PRO A 235 -1.25 -2.07 -28.97
N CYS A 236 -0.44 -1.85 -27.95
CA CYS A 236 -0.02 -0.53 -27.47
C CYS A 236 1.34 -0.70 -26.76
N ARG A 237 1.88 0.39 -26.22
CA ARG A 237 3.06 0.37 -25.34
C ARG A 237 2.79 1.07 -24.02
N VAL A 238 3.38 0.55 -22.95
CA VAL A 238 3.38 1.16 -21.62
C VAL A 238 4.83 1.40 -21.21
N ASN A 239 5.24 2.66 -21.06
CA ASN A 239 6.64 3.04 -20.78
C ASN A 239 7.64 2.39 -21.75
N GLY A 240 7.26 2.28 -23.03
CA GLY A 240 8.06 1.65 -24.07
C GLY A 240 8.02 0.12 -24.11
N HIS A 241 7.43 -0.54 -23.11
CA HIS A 241 7.25 -1.99 -23.08
C HIS A 241 6.03 -2.44 -23.87
N ASP A 242 6.06 -3.68 -24.37
CA ASP A 242 4.94 -4.29 -25.08
C ASP A 242 3.71 -4.43 -24.18
N ALA A 243 2.57 -4.00 -24.71
CA ALA A 243 1.30 -4.00 -24.00
C ALA A 243 0.13 -4.37 -24.93
N ARG A 244 -1.02 -4.65 -24.32
CA ARG A 244 -2.31 -4.82 -24.99
C ARG A 244 -3.38 -4.05 -24.25
N ARG A 245 -4.22 -3.35 -25.03
CA ARG A 245 -5.50 -2.82 -24.56
C ARG A 245 -6.61 -3.75 -25.01
N ILE A 246 -7.32 -4.32 -24.05
CA ILE A 246 -8.32 -5.36 -24.24
C ILE A 246 -9.69 -4.77 -23.94
N LEU A 247 -10.66 -4.97 -24.84
CA LEU A 247 -12.07 -4.72 -24.62
C LEU A 247 -12.76 -6.05 -24.29
N PHE A 248 -13.57 -6.09 -23.25
CA PHE A 248 -14.20 -7.32 -22.77
C PHE A 248 -15.59 -7.09 -22.16
N ASN A 249 -16.34 -8.19 -22.02
CA ASN A 249 -17.61 -8.23 -21.32
C ASN A 249 -17.53 -9.20 -20.14
N ALA A 250 -18.04 -8.84 -18.97
CA ALA A 250 -18.08 -9.72 -17.79
C ALA A 250 -19.51 -9.99 -17.32
N PRO A 251 -19.75 -11.12 -16.62
CA PRO A 251 -21.01 -11.34 -15.93
C PRO A 251 -21.27 -10.27 -14.86
N ARG A 252 -22.54 -9.95 -14.61
CA ARG A 252 -22.92 -9.16 -13.44
C ARG A 252 -22.84 -10.03 -12.18
N GLU A 253 -22.15 -9.56 -11.15
CA GLU A 253 -21.85 -10.38 -9.97
C GLU A 253 -22.86 -10.25 -8.81
N HIS A 254 -23.77 -9.27 -8.84
CA HIS A 254 -24.71 -9.07 -7.72
C HIS A 254 -25.70 -10.26 -7.59
N HIS A 255 -25.83 -10.76 -6.36
CA HIS A 255 -26.34 -12.09 -5.99
C HIS A 255 -27.68 -12.54 -6.63
N SER A 256 -28.60 -11.61 -6.92
CA SER A 256 -29.88 -11.94 -7.56
C SER A 256 -29.82 -11.96 -9.09
N GLU A 257 -28.82 -11.31 -9.71
CA GLU A 257 -28.73 -11.16 -11.17
C GLU A 257 -27.98 -12.30 -11.89
N ARG A 258 -27.26 -13.16 -11.16
CA ARG A 258 -26.56 -14.33 -11.73
C ARG A 258 -27.49 -15.23 -12.56
N PHE A 259 -28.77 -15.27 -12.22
CA PHE A 259 -29.77 -16.08 -12.92
C PHE A 259 -30.21 -15.49 -14.27
N MET A 260 -30.05 -14.17 -14.49
CA MET A 260 -30.52 -13.51 -15.71
C MET A 260 -29.46 -13.45 -16.83
N ARG A 261 -28.26 -14.04 -16.63
CA ARG A 261 -27.13 -14.00 -17.58
C ARG A 261 -26.79 -12.59 -18.09
N ARG A 262 -27.11 -11.56 -17.32
CA ARG A 262 -26.80 -10.16 -17.67
C ARG A 262 -25.30 -9.97 -17.59
N ARG A 263 -24.77 -9.18 -18.53
CA ARG A 263 -23.36 -8.82 -18.61
C ARG A 263 -23.21 -7.31 -18.45
N TRP A 264 -22.06 -6.91 -17.95
CA TRP A 264 -21.55 -5.56 -18.15
C TRP A 264 -20.77 -5.55 -19.45
N HIS A 265 -20.96 -4.48 -20.23
CA HIS A 265 -20.34 -4.33 -21.53
C HIS A 265 -19.22 -3.29 -21.48
N ASN A 266 -18.33 -3.35 -22.47
CA ASN A 266 -17.26 -2.38 -22.66
C ASN A 266 -16.29 -2.28 -21.46
N GLY A 267 -16.01 -3.40 -20.78
CA GLY A 267 -14.91 -3.46 -19.84
C GLY A 267 -13.57 -3.26 -20.56
N ILE A 268 -12.64 -2.58 -19.92
CA ILE A 268 -11.33 -2.29 -20.47
C ILE A 268 -10.24 -2.88 -19.59
N ALA A 269 -9.24 -3.51 -20.19
CA ALA A 269 -8.04 -3.94 -19.50
C ALA A 269 -6.80 -3.45 -20.23
N LEU A 270 -5.80 -3.03 -19.46
CA LEU A 270 -4.44 -2.78 -19.91
C LEU A 270 -3.55 -3.87 -19.32
N ILE A 271 -2.85 -4.62 -20.17
CA ILE A 271 -1.86 -5.61 -19.76
C ILE A 271 -0.52 -5.28 -20.38
N TRP A 272 0.56 -5.33 -19.60
CA TRP A 272 1.91 -5.09 -20.10
C TRP A 272 2.96 -5.94 -19.39
N HIS A 273 4.06 -6.22 -20.09
CA HIS A 273 5.22 -6.93 -19.55
C HIS A 273 6.35 -5.94 -19.33
N ASN A 274 6.63 -5.62 -18.07
CA ASN A 274 7.82 -4.87 -17.71
C ASN A 274 9.03 -5.81 -17.69
N THR A 275 9.83 -5.74 -18.74
CA THR A 275 11.00 -6.60 -18.96
C THR A 275 12.10 -6.37 -17.92
N ASP A 276 12.26 -5.14 -17.44
CA ASP A 276 13.34 -4.74 -16.54
C ASP A 276 13.15 -5.35 -15.15
N THR A 277 11.90 -5.46 -14.71
CA THR A 277 11.53 -6.06 -13.43
C THR A 277 11.06 -7.51 -13.54
N ASN A 278 11.03 -8.06 -14.77
CA ASN A 278 10.51 -9.39 -15.08
C ASN A 278 9.10 -9.63 -14.49
N ARG A 279 8.19 -8.68 -14.72
CA ARG A 279 6.83 -8.66 -14.17
C ARG A 279 5.77 -8.38 -15.23
N ILE A 280 4.61 -9.02 -15.09
CA ILE A 280 3.41 -8.71 -15.87
C ILE A 280 2.46 -7.96 -14.97
N TYR A 281 1.84 -6.92 -15.50
CA TYR A 281 0.86 -6.10 -14.81
C TYR A 281 -0.45 -6.09 -15.57
N THR A 282 -1.57 -6.09 -14.85
CA THR A 282 -2.88 -5.74 -15.41
C THR A 282 -3.53 -4.63 -14.62
N ALA A 283 -4.27 -3.78 -15.32
CA ALA A 283 -5.26 -2.87 -14.76
C ALA A 283 -6.57 -3.06 -15.53
N GLU A 284 -7.61 -3.47 -14.84
CA GLU A 284 -8.90 -3.86 -15.38
C GLU A 284 -9.97 -2.95 -14.83
N GLN A 285 -10.94 -2.55 -15.64
CA GLN A 285 -12.08 -1.77 -15.19
C GLN A 285 -13.36 -2.28 -15.84
N ILE A 286 -14.42 -2.47 -15.06
CA ILE A 286 -15.74 -2.83 -15.59
C ILE A 286 -16.85 -2.45 -14.61
N GLY A 287 -18.03 -2.08 -15.10
CA GLY A 287 -19.14 -1.69 -14.26
C GLY A 287 -20.44 -1.53 -15.05
N PRO A 288 -21.49 -1.00 -14.43
CA PRO A 288 -22.75 -0.71 -15.11
C PRO A 288 -22.54 0.14 -16.38
N ASP A 289 -23.34 -0.14 -17.41
CA ASP A 289 -23.28 0.61 -18.67
C ASP A 289 -23.53 2.11 -18.42
N ASN A 290 -22.83 2.98 -19.16
CA ASN A 290 -22.85 4.45 -19.03
C ASN A 290 -22.22 5.04 -17.75
N THR A 291 -21.57 4.24 -16.91
CA THR A 291 -20.72 4.79 -15.83
C THR A 291 -19.38 5.25 -16.41
N PRO A 292 -18.85 6.43 -16.02
CA PRO A 292 -17.54 6.90 -16.49
C PRO A 292 -16.42 5.89 -16.18
N GLU A 293 -15.52 5.70 -17.13
CA GLU A 293 -14.27 4.94 -16.95
C GLU A 293 -13.24 5.82 -16.23
N LEU A 294 -12.33 5.21 -15.48
CA LEU A 294 -11.18 5.91 -14.93
C LEU A 294 -10.11 6.05 -16.01
N ASP A 295 -9.48 7.22 -16.10
CA ASP A 295 -8.35 7.41 -16.99
C ASP A 295 -7.11 6.68 -16.43
N PHE A 296 -6.63 5.66 -17.14
CA PHE A 296 -5.43 4.91 -16.74
C PHE A 296 -4.19 5.80 -16.56
N SER A 297 -4.08 6.93 -17.26
CA SER A 297 -2.94 7.84 -17.10
C SER A 297 -2.95 8.58 -15.75
N VAL A 298 -4.14 8.76 -15.16
CA VAL A 298 -4.32 9.32 -13.82
C VAL A 298 -4.24 8.22 -12.77
N THR A 299 -4.89 7.08 -13.04
CA THR A 299 -5.02 5.96 -12.10
C THR A 299 -3.73 5.18 -11.90
N LEU A 300 -2.80 5.19 -12.84
CA LEU A 300 -1.52 4.49 -12.75
C LEU A 300 -0.36 5.49 -12.80
N PRO A 301 0.09 6.02 -11.65
CA PRO A 301 1.14 7.03 -11.63
C PRO A 301 2.43 6.55 -12.31
N GLY A 302 3.04 7.44 -13.10
CA GLY A 302 4.33 7.15 -13.75
C GLY A 302 4.24 6.23 -14.97
N ILE A 303 3.03 5.95 -15.49
CA ILE A 303 2.88 5.26 -16.77
C ILE A 303 2.59 6.23 -17.91
N SER A 304 3.14 5.92 -19.08
CA SER A 304 2.83 6.55 -20.36
C SER A 304 2.29 5.48 -21.30
N ILE A 305 1.12 5.72 -21.89
CA ILE A 305 0.46 4.79 -22.82
C ILE A 305 0.60 5.35 -24.24
N GLN A 306 1.17 4.57 -25.15
CA GLN A 306 1.35 4.91 -26.56
C GLN A 306 0.56 3.92 -27.42
N ASN A 307 -0.23 4.41 -28.37
CA ASN A 307 -1.02 3.57 -29.30
C ASN A 307 -0.21 3.16 -30.53
#